data_AF-A0A8D8C9J4-F1
#
_entry.id   AF-A0A8D8C9J4-F1
#
_cell.length_a   1.000
_cell.length_b   1.000
_cell.length_c   1.000
_cell.angle_alpha   90.00
_cell.angle_beta   90.00
_cell.angle_gamma   90.00
#
_symmetry.space_group_name_H-M   'P 1'
#
loop_
_entity.id
_entity.type
_entity.pdbx_description
1 polymer ?
#
loop_
_entity_poly.entity_id
_entity_poly.type
_entity_poly.pdbx_seq_one_letter_code
_entity_poly.pdbx_strand_id
1 'polypeptide(L)'
;LTEMTEQEQQQLIDDHFLFDKPVSPLLTCAGMARDWPDARGIWHNNEKTFLIWINEEDHTRVISMEKGGNMQRVFDRFCRGLKEVERLIEERGWEFMWNERLGYILTCPSNLGTGLRAGVHVRLPILSKDKRFNKILDNLRLQKRGTGGVDTAAVGDTFDISNLDRLGKSEVELVQCVVDGVNYLIDCEKKLEKGQDITVPSPVSQFKK
;
A
#
# COMPACT_ATOMS: atom_id res chain seq x y z
N LEU A 1 -12.90 12.51 13.10
CA LEU A 1 -14.08 12.24 12.24
C LEU A 1 -15.35 12.85 12.80
N THR A 2 -15.56 12.82 14.12
CA THR A 2 -16.75 13.33 14.82
C THR A 2 -17.13 14.79 14.54
N GLU A 3 -16.16 15.64 14.20
CA GLU A 3 -16.37 17.08 13.96
C GLU A 3 -16.24 17.47 12.47
N MET A 4 -16.07 16.50 11.57
CA MET A 4 -15.91 16.74 10.14
C MET A 4 -17.27 16.96 9.48
N THR A 5 -17.39 17.94 8.59
CA THR A 5 -18.62 18.13 7.81
C THR A 5 -18.79 17.02 6.77
N GLU A 6 -20.03 16.71 6.39
CA GLU A 6 -20.30 15.72 5.32
C GLU A 6 -19.62 16.08 4.01
N GLN A 7 -19.50 17.37 3.69
CA GLN A 7 -18.83 17.86 2.49
C GLN A 7 -17.33 17.60 2.52
N GLU A 8 -16.65 17.89 3.63
CA GLU A 8 -15.22 17.59 3.80
C GLU A 8 -14.97 16.09 3.77
N GLN A 9 -15.85 15.31 4.42
CA GLN A 9 -15.79 13.86 4.43
C GLN A 9 -15.87 13.31 3.00
N GLN A 10 -16.88 13.73 2.22
CA GLN A 10 -17.05 13.28 0.84
C GLN A 10 -15.87 13.70 -0.04
N GLN A 11 -15.35 14.93 0.11
CA GLN A 11 -14.20 15.38 -0.65
C GLN A 11 -12.95 14.53 -0.38
N LEU A 12 -12.70 14.16 0.88
CA LEU A 12 -11.57 13.29 1.23
C LEU A 12 -11.77 11.85 0.75
N ILE A 13 -13.01 11.35 0.67
CA ILE A 13 -13.33 10.06 0.06
C ILE A 13 -13.05 10.10 -1.45
N ASP A 14 -13.54 11.13 -2.14
CA ASP A 14 -13.38 11.32 -3.58
C ASP A 14 -11.91 11.49 -3.99
N ASP A 15 -11.12 12.13 -3.12
CA ASP A 15 -9.68 12.28 -3.29
C ASP A 15 -8.88 10.98 -2.98
N HIS A 16 -9.55 9.90 -2.54
CA HIS A 16 -8.98 8.64 -2.04
C HIS A 16 -8.08 8.80 -0.80
N PHE A 17 -8.38 9.78 0.05
CA PHE A 17 -7.64 10.05 1.27
C PHE A 17 -8.31 9.51 2.52
N LEU A 18 -9.65 9.44 2.56
CA LEU A 18 -10.39 8.99 3.74
C LEU A 18 -10.71 7.50 3.69
N PHE A 19 -10.76 6.92 4.89
CA PHE A 19 -11.27 5.58 5.13
C PHE A 19 -12.72 5.64 5.62
N ASP A 20 -13.53 4.68 5.20
CA ASP A 20 -14.94 4.57 5.60
C ASP A 20 -15.13 3.69 6.83
N LYS A 21 -16.34 3.69 7.38
CA LYS A 21 -16.71 2.75 8.45
C LYS A 21 -16.41 1.32 7.98
N PRO A 22 -15.67 0.52 8.76
CA PRO A 22 -15.40 -0.86 8.39
C PRO A 22 -16.70 -1.66 8.21
N VAL A 23 -16.98 -2.09 6.99
CA VAL A 23 -18.12 -2.95 6.64
C VAL A 23 -17.72 -4.41 6.40
N SER A 24 -16.42 -4.67 6.25
CA SER A 24 -15.91 -6.03 6.04
C SER A 24 -16.23 -6.91 7.26
N PRO A 25 -16.75 -8.14 7.05
CA PRO A 25 -16.98 -9.08 8.14
C PRO A 25 -15.66 -9.45 8.86
N LEU A 26 -14.51 -9.40 8.18
CA LEU A 26 -13.21 -9.67 8.81
C LEU A 26 -12.89 -8.64 9.91
N LEU A 27 -13.20 -7.36 9.66
CA LEU A 27 -12.93 -6.27 10.61
C LEU A 27 -14.00 -6.19 11.69
N THR A 28 -15.28 -6.32 11.30
CA THR A 28 -16.40 -6.21 12.24
C THR A 28 -16.48 -7.41 13.18
N CYS A 29 -16.26 -8.65 12.72
CA CYS A 29 -16.19 -9.82 13.59
C CYS A 29 -14.93 -9.85 14.47
N ALA A 30 -13.86 -9.16 14.07
CA ALA A 30 -12.69 -8.93 14.92
C ALA A 30 -12.91 -7.81 15.97
N GLY A 31 -14.07 -7.15 15.96
CA GLY A 31 -14.42 -6.12 16.93
C GLY A 31 -13.72 -4.77 16.69
N MET A 32 -13.25 -4.51 15.47
CA MET A 32 -12.48 -3.31 15.12
C MET A 32 -13.36 -2.09 14.82
N ALA A 33 -14.66 -2.32 14.55
CA ALA A 33 -15.63 -1.26 14.26
C ALA A 33 -16.40 -0.73 15.49
N ARG A 34 -16.00 -1.13 16.71
CA ARG A 34 -16.67 -0.68 17.95
C ARG A 34 -16.56 0.83 18.11
N ASP A 35 -17.63 1.42 18.64
CA ASP A 35 -17.69 2.84 19.04
C ASP A 35 -17.45 3.83 17.89
N TRP A 36 -17.65 3.42 16.64
CA TRP A 36 -17.43 4.28 15.47
C TRP A 36 -18.33 5.54 15.50
N PRO A 37 -17.81 6.76 15.21
CA PRO A 37 -16.44 7.11 14.78
C PRO A 37 -15.55 7.66 15.91
N ASP A 38 -15.81 7.32 17.18
CA ASP A 38 -15.10 7.86 18.35
C ASP A 38 -13.59 7.64 18.26
N ALA A 39 -12.80 8.69 18.55
CA ALA A 39 -11.34 8.72 18.49
C ALA A 39 -10.70 8.36 17.13
N ARG A 40 -11.47 8.35 16.02
CA ARG A 40 -10.93 8.14 14.66
C ARG A 40 -10.66 9.46 13.96
N GLY A 41 -9.62 9.50 13.15
CA GLY A 41 -9.24 10.71 12.45
C GLY A 41 -8.29 10.47 11.29
N ILE A 42 -8.15 11.51 10.49
CA ILE A 42 -7.18 11.62 9.42
C ILE A 42 -6.36 12.89 9.68
N TRP A 43 -5.05 12.76 9.53
CA TRP A 43 -4.14 13.90 9.43
C TRP A 43 -3.50 13.86 8.04
N HIS A 44 -3.23 15.02 7.45
CA HIS A 44 -2.44 15.12 6.23
C HIS A 44 -1.65 16.42 6.21
N ASN A 45 -0.54 16.45 5.47
CA ASN A 45 0.14 17.71 5.17
C ASN A 45 -0.69 18.59 4.21
N ASN A 46 -0.34 19.87 4.10
CA ASN A 46 -1.04 20.83 3.25
C ASN A 46 -1.12 20.37 1.79
N GLU A 47 -0.07 19.73 1.28
CA GLU A 47 0.00 19.25 -0.10
C GLU A 47 -0.72 17.92 -0.34
N LYS A 48 -1.32 17.31 0.70
CA LYS A 48 -2.01 16.01 0.65
C LYS A 48 -1.16 14.88 0.03
N THR A 49 0.13 14.85 0.36
CA THR A 49 1.12 13.87 -0.12
C THR A 49 1.73 13.01 0.98
N PHE A 50 1.42 13.31 2.25
CA PHE A 50 1.74 12.53 3.43
C PHE A 50 0.51 12.54 4.34
N LEU A 51 -0.04 11.36 4.63
CA LEU A 51 -1.27 11.17 5.39
C LEU A 51 -1.03 10.19 6.53
N ILE A 52 -1.79 10.35 7.61
CA ILE A 52 -1.81 9.42 8.73
C ILE A 52 -3.27 9.18 9.09
N TRP A 53 -3.71 7.93 8.94
CA TRP A 53 -5.00 7.49 9.49
C TRP A 53 -4.81 7.06 10.94
N ILE A 54 -5.74 7.45 11.79
CA ILE A 54 -5.70 7.22 13.25
C ILE A 54 -6.88 6.33 13.64
N ASN A 55 -6.57 5.23 14.34
CA ASN A 55 -7.53 4.29 14.96
C ASN A 55 -8.52 3.61 14.01
N GLU A 56 -8.09 3.33 12.78
CA GLU A 56 -8.87 2.56 11.82
C GLU A 56 -8.63 1.05 12.03
N GLU A 57 -7.90 0.38 11.14
CA GLU A 57 -7.51 -1.04 11.26
C GLU A 57 -6.33 -1.25 12.22
N ASP A 58 -5.51 -0.22 12.41
CA ASP A 58 -4.34 -0.20 13.28
C ASP A 58 -4.28 1.15 14.01
N HIS A 59 -3.41 1.28 15.02
CA HIS A 59 -3.22 2.55 15.73
C HIS A 59 -2.93 3.71 14.76
N THR A 60 -2.00 3.48 13.83
CA THR A 60 -1.69 4.42 12.76
C THR A 60 -1.46 3.71 11.43
N ARG A 61 -1.86 4.38 10.35
CA ARG A 61 -1.53 4.01 8.96
C ARG A 61 -0.86 5.22 8.31
N VAL A 62 0.46 5.17 8.22
CA VAL A 62 1.29 6.23 7.62
C VAL A 62 1.39 6.00 6.12
N ILE A 63 1.02 7.01 5.33
CA ILE A 63 0.88 6.92 3.87
C ILE A 63 1.67 8.07 3.24
N SER A 64 2.50 7.74 2.25
CA SER A 64 3.05 8.73 1.32
C SER A 64 2.60 8.39 -0.08
N MET A 65 2.05 9.37 -0.80
CA MET A 65 1.53 9.17 -2.15
C MET A 65 1.64 10.45 -2.97
N GLU A 66 1.66 10.29 -4.29
CA GLU A 66 1.58 11.40 -5.25
C GLU A 66 1.08 10.89 -6.61
N LYS A 67 0.65 11.80 -7.48
CA LYS A 67 0.37 11.49 -8.88
C LYS A 67 1.68 11.34 -9.67
N GLY A 68 1.66 10.51 -10.71
CA GLY A 68 2.84 10.18 -11.49
C GLY A 68 3.58 8.95 -10.96
N GLY A 69 4.82 8.73 -11.41
CA GLY A 69 5.57 7.50 -11.16
C GLY A 69 6.89 7.70 -10.39
N ASN A 70 7.09 8.81 -9.69
CA ASN A 70 8.34 9.08 -8.97
C ASN A 70 8.36 8.37 -7.60
N MET A 71 8.48 7.03 -7.64
CA MET A 71 8.50 6.17 -6.45
C MET A 71 9.62 6.56 -5.47
N GLN A 72 10.77 6.99 -5.98
CA GLN A 72 11.89 7.43 -5.13
C GLN A 72 11.49 8.60 -4.25
N ARG A 73 10.91 9.67 -4.83
CA ARG A 73 10.47 10.84 -4.07
C ARG A 73 9.38 10.53 -3.06
N VAL A 74 8.46 9.63 -3.39
CA VAL A 74 7.44 9.12 -2.46
C VAL A 74 8.11 8.43 -1.28
N PHE A 75 9.04 7.52 -1.56
CA PHE A 75 9.72 6.74 -0.52
C PHE A 75 10.63 7.62 0.36
N ASP A 76 11.34 8.59 -0.21
CA ASP A 76 12.14 9.55 0.55
C ASP A 76 11.27 10.36 1.52
N ARG A 77 10.09 10.82 1.07
CA ARG A 77 9.12 11.52 1.91
C ARG A 77 8.56 10.59 3.00
N PHE A 78 8.24 9.35 2.65
CA PHE A 78 7.77 8.34 3.60
C PHE A 78 8.78 8.10 4.73
N CYS A 79 10.03 7.79 4.39
CA CYS A 79 11.07 7.53 5.40
C CYS A 79 11.34 8.75 6.28
N ARG A 80 11.39 9.95 5.70
CA ARG A 80 11.59 11.19 6.47
C ARG A 80 10.42 11.46 7.42
N GLY A 81 9.19 11.33 6.93
CA GLY A 81 7.99 11.54 7.73
C GLY A 81 7.87 10.53 8.88
N LEU A 82 8.11 9.24 8.60
CA LEU A 82 8.03 8.19 9.61
C LEU A 82 9.06 8.38 10.73
N LYS A 83 10.31 8.71 10.40
CA LYS A 83 11.36 9.01 11.39
C LYS A 83 11.00 10.21 12.26
N GLU A 84 10.41 11.25 11.69
CA GLU A 84 10.01 12.43 12.46
C GLU A 84 8.82 12.14 13.39
N VAL A 85 7.86 11.34 12.94
CA VAL A 85 6.75 10.87 13.79
C VAL A 85 7.28 10.04 14.96
N GLU A 86 8.18 9.10 14.71
CA GLU A 86 8.84 8.28 15.74
C GLU A 86 9.54 9.16 16.78
N ARG A 87 10.39 10.08 16.32
CA ARG A 87 11.11 11.03 17.16
C ARG A 87 10.17 11.84 18.08
N LEU A 88 9.04 12.32 17.55
CA LEU A 88 8.08 13.13 18.28
C LEU A 88 7.30 12.35 19.35
N ILE A 89 7.02 11.06 19.13
CA ILE A 89 6.34 10.22 20.14
C ILE A 89 7.32 9.76 21.23
N GLU A 90 8.57 9.50 20.88
CA GLU A 90 9.65 9.18 21.82
C GLU A 90 9.94 10.33 22.78
N GLU A 91 9.93 11.58 22.29
CA GLU A 91 10.03 12.79 23.12
C GLU A 91 8.92 12.89 24.18
N ARG A 92 7.81 12.18 23.98
CA ARG A 92 6.68 12.11 24.92
C ARG A 92 6.68 10.84 25.77
N GLY A 93 7.69 9.98 25.63
CA GLY A 93 7.85 8.74 26.38
C GLY A 93 7.08 7.55 25.82
N TRP A 94 6.70 7.57 24.54
CA TRP A 94 6.04 6.46 23.85
C TRP A 94 6.97 5.83 22.82
N GLU A 95 6.81 4.54 22.56
CA GLU A 95 7.60 3.79 21.58
C GLU A 95 6.68 3.05 20.60
N PHE A 96 7.18 2.74 19.40
CA PHE A 96 6.51 1.80 18.51
C PHE A 96 6.68 0.36 18.99
N MET A 97 5.65 -0.47 18.76
CA MET A 97 5.73 -1.89 19.06
C MET A 97 6.62 -2.59 18.02
N TRP A 98 7.79 -3.05 18.45
CA TRP A 98 8.76 -3.70 17.58
C TRP A 98 9.55 -4.80 18.32
N ASN A 99 9.93 -5.86 17.61
CA ASN A 99 10.96 -6.78 18.09
C ASN A 99 11.77 -7.39 16.94
N GLU A 100 12.94 -7.93 17.25
CA GLU A 100 13.91 -8.44 16.26
C GLU A 100 13.34 -9.56 15.37
N ARG A 101 12.44 -10.39 15.90
CA ARG A 101 11.90 -11.55 15.17
C ARG A 101 10.74 -11.17 14.24
N LEU A 102 9.89 -10.26 14.68
CA LEU A 102 8.64 -9.92 14.00
C LEU A 102 8.67 -8.57 13.29
N GLY A 103 9.70 -7.74 13.51
CA GLY A 103 9.72 -6.35 13.09
C GLY A 103 8.63 -5.55 13.82
N TYR A 104 8.01 -4.60 13.11
CA TYR A 104 6.87 -3.84 13.63
C TYR A 104 5.66 -4.75 13.84
N ILE A 105 5.04 -4.60 15.00
CA ILE A 105 3.85 -5.35 15.39
C ILE A 105 2.62 -4.54 15.00
N LEU A 106 1.73 -5.18 14.24
CA LEU A 106 0.44 -4.65 13.82
C LEU A 106 -0.65 -5.67 14.14
N THR A 107 -1.91 -5.26 14.05
CA THR A 107 -3.07 -6.06 14.49
C THR A 107 -3.21 -7.34 13.69
N CYS A 108 -3.02 -7.26 12.36
CA CYS A 108 -3.13 -8.42 11.48
C CYS A 108 -1.75 -9.07 11.27
N PRO A 109 -1.59 -10.40 11.49
CA PRO A 109 -0.33 -11.09 11.28
C PRO A 109 0.26 -10.95 9.87
N SER A 110 -0.58 -10.69 8.85
CA SER A 110 -0.12 -10.47 7.47
C SER A 110 0.65 -9.16 7.27
N ASN A 111 0.55 -8.22 8.22
CA ASN A 111 1.23 -6.93 8.19
C ASN A 111 2.50 -6.90 9.06
N LEU A 112 2.90 -8.01 9.69
CA LEU A 112 4.15 -8.04 10.46
C LEU A 112 5.38 -7.75 9.59
N GLY A 113 6.48 -7.37 10.26
CA GLY A 113 7.75 -7.05 9.64
C GLY A 113 7.84 -5.56 9.34
N THR A 114 7.71 -5.22 8.07
CA THR A 114 7.75 -3.83 7.61
C THR A 114 6.38 -3.15 7.66
N GLY A 115 5.29 -3.93 7.66
CA GLY A 115 3.94 -3.40 7.40
C GLY A 115 3.78 -2.72 6.02
N LEU A 116 4.82 -2.70 5.19
CA LEU A 116 4.93 -1.80 4.06
C LEU A 116 4.15 -2.28 2.83
N ARG A 117 3.31 -1.40 2.28
CA ARG A 117 2.74 -1.59 0.94
C ARG A 117 3.22 -0.49 0.00
N ALA A 118 4.26 -0.78 -0.76
CA ALA A 118 4.65 0.04 -1.91
C ALA A 118 3.88 -0.43 -3.14
N GLY A 119 3.30 0.49 -3.89
CA GLY A 119 2.51 0.13 -5.07
C GLY A 119 2.23 1.30 -6.00
N VAL A 120 1.65 0.97 -7.14
CA VAL A 120 1.30 1.91 -8.21
C VAL A 120 -0.08 1.58 -8.77
N HIS A 121 -0.79 2.61 -9.23
CA HIS A 121 -1.87 2.42 -10.18
C HIS A 121 -1.28 2.43 -11.59
N VAL A 122 -1.30 1.28 -12.27
CA VAL A 122 -0.71 1.10 -13.60
C VAL A 122 -1.77 0.59 -14.58
N ARG A 123 -1.77 1.16 -15.79
CA ARG A 123 -2.68 0.79 -16.86
C ARG A 123 -2.04 -0.30 -17.74
N LEU A 124 -2.67 -1.47 -17.81
CA LEU A 124 -2.16 -2.67 -18.48
C LEU A 124 -3.24 -3.34 -19.38
N PRO A 125 -3.75 -2.65 -20.42
CA PRO A 125 -4.91 -3.10 -21.22
C PRO A 125 -4.68 -4.37 -22.03
N ILE A 126 -3.43 -4.68 -22.38
CA ILE A 126 -3.10 -5.85 -23.18
C ILE A 126 -2.54 -6.95 -22.28
N LEU A 127 -1.57 -6.64 -21.42
CA LEU A 127 -0.95 -7.62 -20.51
C LEU A 127 -1.99 -8.25 -19.58
N SER A 128 -2.98 -7.49 -19.11
CA SER A 128 -4.02 -8.03 -18.23
C SER A 128 -4.88 -9.15 -18.83
N LYS A 129 -4.91 -9.26 -20.17
CA LYS A 129 -5.64 -10.29 -20.91
C LYS A 129 -4.76 -11.50 -21.25
N ASP A 130 -3.44 -11.37 -21.09
CA ASP A 130 -2.50 -12.46 -21.32
C ASP A 130 -2.60 -13.51 -20.21
N LYS A 131 -2.72 -14.79 -20.59
CA LYS A 131 -2.83 -15.93 -19.65
C LYS A 131 -1.61 -16.04 -18.72
N ARG A 132 -0.46 -15.48 -19.11
CA ARG A 132 0.79 -15.48 -18.34
C ARG A 132 0.81 -14.43 -17.23
N PHE A 133 -0.10 -13.46 -17.23
CA PHE A 133 -0.04 -12.29 -16.33
C PHE A 133 0.04 -12.66 -14.85
N ASN A 134 -0.82 -13.54 -14.37
CA ASN A 134 -0.78 -13.98 -12.96
C ASN A 134 0.55 -14.65 -12.62
N LYS A 135 1.10 -15.48 -13.53
CA LYS A 135 2.37 -16.14 -13.31
C LYS A 135 3.56 -15.16 -13.29
N ILE A 136 3.49 -14.11 -14.10
CA ILE A 136 4.46 -13.01 -14.07
C ILE A 136 4.43 -12.31 -12.71
N LEU A 137 3.24 -11.94 -12.22
CA LEU A 137 3.08 -11.32 -10.90
C LEU A 137 3.62 -12.21 -9.77
N ASP A 138 3.27 -13.50 -9.78
CA ASP A 138 3.73 -14.47 -8.78
C ASP A 138 5.26 -14.55 -8.73
N ASN A 139 5.90 -14.66 -9.91
CA ASN A 139 7.35 -14.77 -10.02
C ASN A 139 8.06 -13.47 -9.62
N LEU A 140 7.44 -12.31 -9.85
CA LEU A 140 7.95 -11.00 -9.43
C LEU A 140 7.62 -10.65 -7.97
N ARG A 141 6.92 -11.52 -7.23
CA ARG A 141 6.45 -11.26 -5.85
C ARG A 141 5.57 -10.00 -5.76
N LEU A 142 4.72 -9.81 -6.75
CA LEU A 142 3.73 -8.73 -6.81
C LEU A 142 2.31 -9.28 -6.63
N GLN A 143 1.41 -8.44 -6.13
CA GLN A 143 -0.03 -8.71 -6.06
C GLN A 143 -0.79 -7.62 -6.81
N LYS A 144 -1.95 -7.99 -7.36
CA LYS A 144 -2.90 -7.06 -8.01
C LYS A 144 -4.19 -6.92 -7.20
N ARG A 145 -4.74 -5.72 -7.13
CA ARG A 145 -6.07 -5.39 -6.58
C ARG A 145 -6.84 -4.49 -7.57
N GLY A 146 -8.15 -4.31 -7.34
CA GLY A 146 -8.91 -3.29 -8.06
C GLY A 146 -8.52 -1.87 -7.66
N THR A 147 -8.96 -0.89 -8.43
CA THR A 147 -8.49 0.50 -8.34
C THR A 147 -8.88 1.21 -7.05
N GLY A 148 -9.88 0.71 -6.32
CA GLY A 148 -10.35 1.24 -5.04
C GLY A 148 -9.92 0.41 -3.83
N GLY A 149 -9.00 -0.56 -3.98
CA GLY A 149 -8.50 -1.38 -2.88
C GLY A 149 -8.94 -2.84 -2.92
N VAL A 150 -8.80 -3.53 -1.78
CA VAL A 150 -8.77 -5.01 -1.69
C VAL A 150 -10.08 -5.69 -2.12
N ASP A 151 -11.21 -5.01 -1.95
CA ASP A 151 -12.55 -5.55 -2.24
C ASP A 151 -13.21 -4.90 -3.47
N THR A 152 -12.44 -4.17 -4.28
CA THR A 152 -12.98 -3.48 -5.46
C THR A 152 -12.60 -4.17 -6.76
N ALA A 153 -13.46 -4.07 -7.77
CA ALA A 153 -13.11 -4.47 -9.13
C ALA A 153 -12.12 -3.46 -9.75
N ALA A 154 -11.30 -3.91 -10.69
CA ALA A 154 -10.52 -3.00 -11.51
C ALA A 154 -11.47 -2.09 -12.33
N VAL A 155 -11.24 -0.79 -12.27
CA VAL A 155 -11.93 0.20 -13.12
C VAL A 155 -11.20 0.26 -14.45
N GLY A 156 -11.79 -0.37 -15.47
CA GLY A 156 -11.21 -0.47 -16.81
C GLY A 156 -9.94 -1.31 -16.81
N ASP A 157 -8.86 -0.75 -17.37
CA ASP A 157 -7.57 -1.42 -17.55
C ASP A 157 -6.51 -1.04 -16.49
N THR A 158 -6.92 -0.40 -15.40
CA THR A 158 -6.00 0.09 -14.35
C THR A 158 -6.01 -0.86 -13.16
N PHE A 159 -4.81 -1.23 -12.71
CA PHE A 159 -4.60 -2.15 -11.59
C PHE A 159 -3.78 -1.47 -10.49
N ASP A 160 -4.14 -1.76 -9.24
CA ASP A 160 -3.29 -1.52 -8.09
C ASP A 160 -2.29 -2.68 -7.97
N ILE A 161 -1.03 -2.41 -8.31
CA ILE A 161 0.07 -3.37 -8.24
C ILE A 161 0.98 -3.01 -7.06
N SER A 162 1.21 -3.95 -6.15
CA SER A 162 2.04 -3.74 -4.95
C SER A 162 2.88 -4.96 -4.60
N ASN A 163 3.86 -4.79 -3.70
CA ASN A 163 4.62 -5.92 -3.14
C ASN A 163 3.69 -6.92 -2.43
N LEU A 164 3.99 -8.21 -2.61
CA LEU A 164 3.33 -9.31 -1.93
C LEU A 164 3.92 -9.55 -0.54
N ASP A 165 5.25 -9.50 -0.42
CA ASP A 165 5.98 -9.80 0.81
C ASP A 165 5.95 -8.61 1.80
N ARG A 166 5.89 -8.89 3.11
CA ARG A 166 5.90 -7.89 4.20
C ARG A 166 6.94 -8.16 5.30
N LEU A 167 7.25 -9.43 5.53
CA LEU A 167 8.20 -9.94 6.51
C LEU A 167 9.36 -10.63 5.79
N GLY A 168 10.58 -10.51 6.32
CA GLY A 168 11.79 -11.19 5.82
C GLY A 168 12.58 -10.41 4.76
N LYS A 169 12.14 -9.19 4.43
CA LYS A 169 12.84 -8.22 3.58
C LYS A 169 12.69 -6.84 4.21
N SER A 170 13.70 -5.99 4.06
CA SER A 170 13.64 -4.58 4.48
C SER A 170 12.70 -3.76 3.59
N GLU A 171 12.29 -2.59 4.07
CA GLU A 171 11.46 -1.63 3.35
C GLU A 171 12.09 -1.24 2.00
N VAL A 172 13.41 -1.04 1.99
CA VAL A 172 14.18 -0.70 0.78
C VAL A 172 14.13 -1.85 -0.24
N GLU A 173 14.33 -3.08 0.20
CA GLU A 173 14.26 -4.26 -0.68
C GLU A 173 12.86 -4.47 -1.26
N LEU A 174 11.81 -4.22 -0.46
CA LEU A 174 10.42 -4.31 -0.92
C LEU A 174 10.10 -3.23 -1.95
N VAL A 175 10.55 -1.99 -1.75
CA VAL A 175 10.35 -0.89 -2.72
C VAL A 175 11.10 -1.18 -4.01
N GLN A 176 12.35 -1.65 -3.93
CA GLN A 176 13.12 -2.04 -5.11
C GLN A 176 12.43 -3.17 -5.89
N CYS A 177 11.90 -4.18 -5.19
CA CYS A 177 11.11 -5.26 -5.81
C CYS A 177 9.91 -4.72 -6.61
N VAL A 178 9.22 -3.70 -6.09
CA VAL A 178 8.12 -3.03 -6.79
C VAL A 178 8.61 -2.24 -7.98
N VAL A 179 9.68 -1.46 -7.84
CA VAL A 179 10.26 -0.68 -8.94
C VAL A 179 10.66 -1.59 -10.10
N ASP A 180 11.39 -2.66 -9.82
CA ASP A 180 11.85 -3.62 -10.84
C ASP A 180 10.67 -4.34 -11.49
N GLY A 181 9.75 -4.84 -10.67
CA GLY A 181 8.58 -5.56 -11.16
C GLY A 181 7.65 -4.68 -12.00
N VAL A 182 7.36 -3.44 -11.57
CA VAL A 182 6.53 -2.50 -12.34
C VAL A 182 7.20 -2.13 -13.65
N ASN A 183 8.51 -1.88 -13.66
CA ASN A 183 9.25 -1.61 -14.90
C ASN A 183 9.15 -2.79 -15.87
N TYR A 184 9.24 -4.03 -15.37
CA TYR A 184 9.05 -5.24 -16.18
C TYR A 184 7.65 -5.33 -16.75
N LEU A 185 6.60 -5.07 -15.96
CA LEU A 185 5.21 -5.06 -16.43
C LEU A 185 5.00 -4.02 -17.54
N ILE A 186 5.57 -2.83 -17.40
CA ILE A 186 5.51 -1.76 -18.41
C ILE A 186 6.24 -2.17 -19.70
N ASP A 187 7.39 -2.84 -19.60
CA ASP A 187 8.10 -3.39 -20.76
C ASP A 187 7.28 -4.47 -21.47
N CYS A 188 6.65 -5.38 -20.73
CA CYS A 188 5.74 -6.38 -21.27
C CYS A 188 4.55 -5.75 -22.02
N GLU A 189 3.90 -4.74 -21.42
CA GLU A 189 2.80 -4.02 -22.08
C GLU A 189 3.27 -3.41 -23.41
N LYS A 190 4.39 -2.68 -23.40
CA LYS A 190 4.98 -2.05 -24.61
C LYS A 190 5.37 -3.05 -25.70
N LYS A 191 5.78 -4.26 -25.33
CA LYS A 191 6.07 -5.35 -26.27
C LYS A 191 4.80 -5.87 -26.92
N LEU A 192 3.78 -6.15 -26.11
CA LEU A 192 2.49 -6.63 -26.59
C LEU A 192 1.79 -5.59 -27.49
N GLU A 193 1.91 -4.29 -27.17
CA GLU A 193 1.44 -3.19 -28.03
C GLU A 193 2.05 -3.22 -29.45
N LYS A 194 3.29 -3.70 -29.56
CA LYS A 194 4.02 -3.85 -30.83
C LYS A 194 3.83 -5.22 -31.48
N GLY A 195 2.96 -6.08 -30.94
CA GLY A 195 2.77 -7.46 -31.40
C GLY A 195 3.97 -8.38 -31.14
N GLN A 196 4.83 -8.02 -30.19
CA GLN A 196 5.99 -8.82 -29.79
C GLN A 196 5.61 -9.76 -28.64
N ASP A 197 6.26 -10.93 -28.59
CA ASP A 197 6.05 -11.87 -27.50
C ASP A 197 6.77 -11.43 -26.21
N ILE A 198 6.25 -11.88 -25.07
CA ILE A 198 6.80 -11.63 -23.73
C ILE A 198 7.24 -12.92 -23.08
N THR A 199 8.10 -12.83 -22.08
CA THR A 199 8.54 -14.00 -21.31
C THR A 199 7.97 -13.95 -19.90
N VAL A 200 7.95 -15.11 -19.24
CA VAL A 200 7.70 -15.17 -17.80
C VAL A 200 9.07 -15.05 -17.12
N PRO A 201 9.28 -14.07 -16.22
CA PRO A 201 10.57 -13.90 -15.56
C PRO A 201 10.83 -15.09 -14.62
N SER A 202 12.10 -15.36 -14.30
CA SER A 202 12.43 -16.36 -13.28
C SER A 202 11.89 -15.93 -11.92
N PRO A 203 11.45 -16.87 -11.05
CA PRO A 203 10.96 -16.51 -9.72
C PRO A 203 12.02 -15.80 -8.87
N VAL A 204 11.66 -14.66 -8.30
CA VAL A 204 12.48 -13.95 -7.30
C VAL A 204 12.52 -14.77 -6.02
N SER A 205 13.72 -14.92 -5.43
CA SER A 205 13.87 -15.64 -4.17
C SER A 205 13.03 -15.00 -3.05
N GLN A 206 12.33 -15.83 -2.29
CA GLN A 206 11.46 -15.36 -1.21
C GLN A 206 12.28 -14.88 0.00
N PHE A 207 13.44 -15.48 0.24
CA PHE A 207 14.35 -15.12 1.33
C PHE A 207 15.79 -15.03 0.83
N LYS A 208 16.61 -14.20 1.48
CA LYS A 208 18.07 -14.31 1.35
C LYS A 208 18.50 -15.66 1.93
N LYS A 209 19.36 -16.37 1.21
CA LYS A 209 20.05 -17.56 1.73
C LYS A 209 21.01 -17.17 2.84
#